data_AF-A0A6G3BV97-F1
#
_entry.id   AF-A0A6G3BV97-F1
#
_cell.length_a   1.000
_cell.length_b   1.000
_cell.length_c   1.000
_cell.angle_alpha   90.00
_cell.angle_beta   90.00
_cell.angle_gamma   90.00
#
_symmetry.space_group_name_H-M   'P 1'
#
loop_
_entity.id
_entity.type
_entity.pdbx_description
1 polymer ?
#
loop_
_entity_poly.entity_id
_entity_poly.type
_entity_poly.pdbx_seq_one_letter_code
_entity_poly.pdbx_strand_id
1 'polypeptide(L)'
;MTTSRQAPAPSASPSGAVPAAGPRWAVDSPAAGTGLTARPCGDALRPAEPPATAHPVALALSGGGFRATLAALGFVRLLADTGQLSRLRYSSSVSGGSVANGFLATAWPALRRENFTARAVDELVVEPVVDRVSSRSLKRALVRGLWRTLGPSTRTDLLARRLDEWFLRETELEHLDPEVRWIVNAANLTTGARFTFERDVYGDYTIGLAPTAGTRLRLSRAVSASAAVPGAFPPVVLDQAAFPCATHPPALLDGGTYDNTGLEAIDSDRYRNTFLCVLNAGGLLRPGVYGHVPVVRDLARANSLLYRQSTTLRTRAVVERFERARAVGPDGETPRGARRGILVQLSTGFPADGPDALRRWRAAFPEHPAHDGRHLALVPTVFDRLDPALCRALVHRGWWLGGAALAAYHPELLPGDLSSLRPPRR
;
A
#
# COMPACT_ATOMS: atom_id res chain seq x y z
N MET A 1 10.98 44.80 71.68
CA MET A 1 9.92 44.95 70.66
C MET A 1 10.62 45.41 69.38
N THR A 2 10.93 44.53 68.43
CA THR A 2 10.09 44.23 67.22
C THR A 2 9.64 45.52 66.53
N THR A 3 9.86 45.79 65.24
CA THR A 3 10.22 44.95 64.08
C THR A 3 10.42 45.86 62.86
N SER A 4 11.15 45.34 61.88
CA SER A 4 10.91 45.45 60.41
C SER A 4 10.98 46.82 59.71
N ARG A 5 12.03 46.94 58.87
CA ARG A 5 12.14 47.86 57.72
C ARG A 5 11.30 47.33 56.55
N GLN A 6 10.58 48.20 55.86
CA GLN A 6 10.15 47.99 54.48
C GLN A 6 10.71 49.12 53.61
N ALA A 7 11.47 48.73 52.58
CA ALA A 7 12.11 49.60 51.59
C ALA A 7 11.19 49.76 50.36
N PRO A 8 11.35 50.85 49.57
CA PRO A 8 10.40 51.24 48.52
C PRO A 8 10.64 50.50 47.20
N ALA A 9 9.56 50.31 46.45
CA ALA A 9 9.57 49.72 45.11
C ALA A 9 10.09 50.70 44.04
N PRO A 10 10.92 50.27 43.08
CA PRO A 10 11.20 51.05 41.88
C PRO A 10 10.59 50.44 40.60
N SER A 11 9.97 51.35 39.84
CA SER A 11 9.96 51.48 38.37
C SER A 11 9.67 50.26 37.48
N ALA A 12 8.50 50.28 36.85
CA ALA A 12 8.17 49.47 35.68
C ALA A 12 8.43 50.26 34.38
N SER A 13 9.09 49.62 33.41
CA SER A 13 9.11 49.93 31.97
C SER A 13 9.70 48.70 31.23
N PRO A 14 9.41 48.47 29.94
CA PRO A 14 8.23 47.76 29.48
C PRO A 14 8.62 46.45 28.75
N SER A 15 7.89 45.36 28.99
CA SER A 15 8.05 44.13 28.22
C SER A 15 6.85 43.90 27.30
N GLY A 16 7.16 43.67 26.02
CA GLY A 16 6.48 42.69 25.20
C GLY A 16 5.24 43.13 24.43
N ALA A 17 5.37 43.17 23.11
CA ALA A 17 4.30 42.74 22.22
C ALA A 17 4.90 42.12 20.95
N VAL A 18 4.96 40.79 20.92
CA VAL A 18 5.01 40.01 19.67
C VAL A 18 3.56 39.66 19.33
N PRO A 19 3.07 39.79 18.07
CA PRO A 19 1.66 39.67 17.77
C PRO A 19 1.14 38.26 18.04
N ALA A 20 -0.06 38.20 18.61
CA ALA A 20 -0.75 36.97 18.99
C ALA A 20 -0.94 36.02 17.80
N ALA A 21 -0.39 34.81 17.92
CA ALA A 21 -0.75 33.68 17.09
C ALA A 21 -2.22 33.30 17.36
N GLY A 22 -3.03 33.24 16.30
CA GLY A 22 -4.43 32.83 16.37
C GLY A 22 -4.62 31.43 16.99
N PRO A 23 -5.85 31.09 17.40
CA PRO A 23 -6.11 29.93 18.25
C PRO A 23 -5.67 28.65 17.55
N ARG A 24 -4.61 28.04 18.11
CA ARG A 24 -4.18 26.68 17.81
C ARG A 24 -5.37 25.77 18.08
N TRP A 25 -5.96 25.21 17.04
CA TRP A 25 -7.00 24.20 17.18
C TRP A 25 -6.42 22.96 17.86
N ALA A 26 -6.65 22.90 19.16
CA ALA A 26 -6.75 21.68 19.92
C ALA A 26 -8.06 21.00 19.50
N VAL A 27 -7.98 19.77 19.00
CA VAL A 27 -9.11 18.84 19.19
C VAL A 27 -9.37 18.74 20.69
N ASP A 28 -10.64 18.74 21.12
CA ASP A 28 -11.18 18.90 22.48
C ASP A 28 -10.76 17.84 23.53
N SER A 29 -9.48 17.53 23.63
CA SER A 29 -8.83 16.96 24.80
C SER A 29 -7.32 17.09 24.61
N PRO A 30 -6.59 17.85 25.44
CA PRO A 30 -5.17 17.63 25.59
C PRO A 30 -5.01 16.35 26.41
N ALA A 31 -5.30 15.20 25.80
CA ALA A 31 -4.70 13.94 26.21
C ALA A 31 -3.22 13.96 25.81
N ALA A 32 -2.48 14.95 26.34
CA ALA A 32 -1.03 14.94 26.37
C ALA A 32 -0.63 13.89 27.41
N GLY A 33 -0.84 12.62 27.06
CA GLY A 33 -0.29 11.52 27.84
C GLY A 33 1.21 11.70 27.95
N THR A 34 1.76 11.42 29.12
CA THR A 34 3.20 11.39 29.41
C THR A 34 3.94 10.24 28.68
N GLY A 35 3.31 9.62 27.68
CA GLY A 35 3.93 8.64 26.81
C GLY A 35 4.87 9.32 25.82
N LEU A 36 5.80 8.56 25.25
CA LEU A 36 6.64 9.00 24.13
C LEU A 36 5.73 9.36 22.94
N THR A 37 5.27 10.62 22.86
CA THR A 37 4.50 11.11 21.73
C THR A 37 5.43 11.27 20.54
N ALA A 38 5.18 10.52 19.48
CA ALA A 38 5.82 10.75 18.18
C ALA A 38 5.54 12.19 17.73
N ARG A 39 6.60 12.95 17.42
CA ARG A 39 6.51 14.33 16.94
C ARG A 39 7.02 14.39 15.50
N PRO A 40 6.42 15.22 14.64
CA PRO A 40 6.98 15.47 13.32
C PRO A 40 8.40 16.04 13.45
N CYS A 41 9.32 15.53 12.63
CA CYS A 41 10.70 16.02 12.55
C CYS A 41 10.76 17.49 12.12
N GLY A 42 9.81 17.92 11.28
CA GLY A 42 9.76 19.30 10.78
C GLY A 42 10.68 19.56 9.59
N ASP A 43 11.21 18.52 8.96
CA ASP A 43 11.98 18.64 7.72
C ASP A 43 11.13 19.22 6.58
N ALA A 44 11.79 19.92 5.65
CA ALA A 44 11.14 20.56 4.52
C ALA A 44 11.04 19.65 3.28
N LEU A 45 11.76 18.53 3.26
CA LEU A 45 11.84 17.65 2.10
C LEU A 45 10.48 17.01 1.84
N ARG A 46 10.02 17.01 0.59
CA ARG A 46 8.75 16.40 0.19
C ARG A 46 8.97 15.62 -1.11
N PRO A 47 8.24 14.50 -1.31
CA PRO A 47 8.26 13.81 -2.59
C PRO A 47 7.74 14.74 -3.69
N ALA A 48 8.27 14.58 -4.91
CA ALA A 48 7.77 15.35 -6.05
C ALA A 48 6.33 14.94 -6.36
N GLU A 49 5.54 15.92 -6.81
CA GLU A 49 4.20 15.62 -7.32
C GLU A 49 4.29 15.07 -8.74
N PRO A 50 3.51 14.03 -9.05
CA PRO A 50 3.45 13.53 -10.40
C PRO A 50 2.79 14.57 -11.34
N PRO A 51 3.06 14.53 -12.65
CA PRO A 51 2.46 15.44 -13.62
C PRO A 51 0.93 15.46 -13.54
N ALA A 52 0.34 16.64 -13.68
CA ALA A 52 -1.11 16.79 -13.68
C ALA A 52 -1.77 15.96 -14.80
N THR A 53 -2.97 15.45 -14.54
CA THR A 53 -3.81 14.78 -15.54
C THR A 53 -5.27 14.98 -15.20
N ALA A 54 -6.14 14.89 -16.21
CA ALA A 54 -7.58 14.96 -16.02
C ALA A 54 -8.06 13.72 -15.25
N HIS A 55 -8.72 13.95 -14.11
CA HIS A 55 -9.16 12.96 -13.13
C HIS A 55 -8.12 11.83 -12.87
N PRO A 56 -7.08 12.12 -12.06
CA PRO A 56 -6.02 11.16 -11.78
C PRO A 56 -6.52 9.92 -11.06
N VAL A 57 -5.87 8.78 -11.28
CA VAL A 57 -6.15 7.51 -10.61
C VAL A 57 -5.08 7.24 -9.55
N ALA A 58 -5.50 6.69 -8.41
CA ALA A 58 -4.61 6.22 -7.35
C ALA A 58 -4.88 4.74 -7.04
N LEU A 59 -3.82 3.96 -6.83
CA LEU A 59 -3.88 2.58 -6.38
C LEU A 59 -3.43 2.44 -4.93
N ALA A 60 -4.17 1.64 -4.16
CA ALA A 60 -3.75 1.11 -2.86
C ALA A 60 -3.77 -0.42 -2.92
N LEU A 61 -2.59 -1.05 -2.86
CA LEU A 61 -2.38 -2.48 -3.07
C LEU A 61 -1.89 -3.13 -1.78
N SER A 62 -2.75 -3.94 -1.16
CA SER A 62 -2.43 -4.49 0.15
C SER A 62 -1.37 -5.59 0.15
N GLY A 63 -0.89 -5.93 1.35
CA GLY A 63 -0.10 -7.14 1.58
C GLY A 63 -0.90 -8.44 1.41
N GLY A 64 -0.18 -9.58 1.37
CA GLY A 64 -0.79 -10.91 1.22
C GLY A 64 0.01 -11.94 0.41
N GLY A 65 1.32 -11.72 0.19
CA GLY A 65 2.19 -12.62 -0.58
C GLY A 65 1.84 -12.68 -2.07
N PHE A 66 2.20 -13.78 -2.76
CA PHE A 66 1.91 -13.90 -4.20
C PHE A 66 0.43 -13.89 -4.54
N ARG A 67 -0.44 -14.28 -3.60
CA ARG A 67 -1.89 -14.12 -3.76
C ARG A 67 -2.29 -12.66 -3.98
N ALA A 68 -1.75 -11.75 -3.16
CA ALA A 68 -1.99 -10.33 -3.32
C ALA A 68 -1.32 -9.76 -4.57
N THR A 69 -0.11 -10.22 -4.90
CA THR A 69 0.57 -9.86 -6.14
C THR A 69 -0.30 -10.15 -7.36
N LEU A 70 -0.76 -11.40 -7.52
CA LEU A 70 -1.52 -11.85 -8.69
C LEU A 70 -2.87 -11.14 -8.80
N ALA A 71 -3.60 -11.00 -7.68
CA ALA A 71 -4.85 -10.25 -7.68
C ALA A 71 -4.64 -8.76 -8.03
N ALA A 72 -3.56 -8.14 -7.55
CA ALA A 72 -3.22 -6.77 -7.90
C ALA A 72 -2.92 -6.62 -9.40
N LEU A 73 -2.25 -7.59 -10.02
CA LEU A 73 -2.02 -7.57 -11.47
C LEU A 73 -3.31 -7.67 -12.27
N GLY A 74 -4.25 -8.51 -11.83
CA GLY A 74 -5.61 -8.54 -12.40
C GLY A 74 -6.34 -7.21 -12.29
N PHE A 75 -6.17 -6.53 -11.16
CA PHE A 75 -6.79 -5.23 -10.93
C PHE A 75 -6.16 -4.13 -11.79
N VAL A 76 -4.84 -4.14 -11.98
CA VAL A 76 -4.13 -3.28 -12.94
C VAL A 76 -4.58 -3.56 -14.38
N ARG A 77 -4.76 -4.84 -14.73
CA ARG A 77 -5.22 -5.27 -16.05
C ARG A 77 -6.64 -4.79 -16.36
N LEU A 78 -7.51 -4.70 -15.34
CA LEU A 78 -8.81 -4.06 -15.46
C LEU A 78 -8.68 -2.58 -15.78
N LEU A 79 -7.80 -1.85 -15.08
CA LEU A 79 -7.59 -0.42 -15.35
C LEU A 79 -7.10 -0.17 -16.79
N ALA A 80 -6.37 -1.12 -17.38
CA ALA A 80 -6.02 -1.05 -18.80
C ALA A 80 -7.24 -1.28 -19.71
N ASP A 81 -8.07 -2.28 -19.41
CA ASP A 81 -9.30 -2.55 -20.16
C ASP A 81 -10.27 -1.36 -20.19
N THR A 82 -10.32 -0.62 -19.10
CA THR A 82 -11.23 0.52 -18.93
C THR A 82 -10.56 1.85 -19.31
N GLY A 83 -9.30 1.84 -19.75
CA GLY A 83 -8.57 3.04 -20.17
C GLY A 83 -8.15 3.97 -19.03
N GLN A 84 -8.19 3.50 -17.78
CA GLN A 84 -7.81 4.26 -16.60
C GLN A 84 -6.33 4.13 -16.22
N LEU A 85 -5.63 3.10 -16.71
CA LEU A 85 -4.23 2.87 -16.35
C LEU A 85 -3.32 4.04 -16.74
N SER A 86 -3.51 4.64 -17.93
CA SER A 86 -2.74 5.81 -18.39
C SER A 86 -2.86 7.05 -17.50
N ARG A 87 -3.87 7.07 -16.61
CA ARG A 87 -4.16 8.17 -15.68
C ARG A 87 -3.67 7.89 -14.26
N LEU A 88 -3.01 6.75 -14.04
CA LEU A 88 -2.37 6.44 -12.77
C LEU A 88 -1.36 7.53 -12.44
N ARG A 89 -1.44 8.06 -11.21
CA ARG A 89 -0.48 9.06 -10.69
C ARG A 89 0.09 8.66 -9.34
N TYR A 90 -0.60 7.80 -8.60
CA TYR A 90 -0.15 7.34 -7.29
C TYR A 90 -0.35 5.84 -7.18
N SER A 91 0.67 5.11 -6.74
CA SER A 91 0.54 3.68 -6.49
C SER A 91 1.22 3.31 -5.17
N SER A 92 0.41 3.14 -4.14
CA SER A 92 0.82 2.82 -2.77
C SER A 92 0.62 1.35 -2.49
N SER A 93 1.62 0.73 -1.86
CA SER A 93 1.69 -0.72 -1.79
C SER A 93 2.34 -1.24 -0.52
N VAL A 94 2.01 -2.49 -0.18
CA VAL A 94 2.53 -3.20 0.99
C VAL A 94 2.83 -4.66 0.62
N SER A 95 3.95 -5.21 1.09
CA SER A 95 4.30 -6.63 1.01
C SER A 95 4.09 -7.25 -0.39
N GLY A 96 3.23 -8.25 -0.53
CA GLY A 96 2.86 -8.85 -1.83
C GLY A 96 2.34 -7.85 -2.87
N GLY A 97 1.61 -6.81 -2.43
CA GLY A 97 1.22 -5.68 -3.27
C GLY A 97 2.43 -4.86 -3.75
N SER A 98 3.48 -4.74 -2.93
CA SER A 98 4.73 -4.07 -3.34
C SER A 98 5.51 -4.85 -4.40
N VAL A 99 5.36 -6.18 -4.47
CA VAL A 99 5.91 -6.97 -5.60
C VAL A 99 5.20 -6.60 -6.90
N ALA A 100 3.86 -6.53 -6.89
CA ALA A 100 3.09 -6.11 -8.06
C ALA A 100 3.39 -4.65 -8.45
N ASN A 101 3.45 -3.76 -7.46
CA ASN A 101 3.77 -2.36 -7.66
C ASN A 101 5.16 -2.16 -8.26
N GLY A 102 6.18 -2.85 -7.71
CA GLY A 102 7.54 -2.78 -8.21
C GLY A 102 7.65 -3.31 -9.63
N PHE A 103 6.98 -4.42 -9.95
CA PHE A 103 6.99 -4.97 -11.31
C PHE A 103 6.30 -4.03 -12.31
N LEU A 104 5.15 -3.45 -11.94
CA LEU A 104 4.45 -2.45 -12.74
C LEU A 104 5.33 -1.21 -12.97
N ALA A 105 6.01 -0.72 -11.93
CA ALA A 105 6.89 0.44 -12.01
C ALA A 105 8.07 0.21 -12.99
N THR A 106 8.70 -0.97 -12.92
CA THR A 106 9.78 -1.35 -13.85
C THR A 106 9.28 -1.55 -15.28
N ALA A 107 8.02 -1.99 -15.48
CA ALA A 107 7.42 -2.14 -16.80
C ALA A 107 6.83 -0.84 -17.37
N TRP A 108 6.69 0.21 -16.55
CA TRP A 108 5.94 1.43 -16.90
C TRP A 108 6.39 2.10 -18.20
N PRO A 109 7.70 2.32 -18.47
CA PRO A 109 8.12 2.96 -19.72
C PRO A 109 7.79 2.12 -20.96
N ALA A 110 7.78 0.79 -20.84
CA ALA A 110 7.37 -0.11 -21.92
C ALA A 110 5.85 -0.07 -22.14
N LEU A 111 5.07 -0.09 -21.06
CA LEU A 111 3.62 0.06 -21.14
C LEU A 111 3.20 1.40 -21.78
N ARG A 112 3.90 2.49 -21.45
CA ARG A 112 3.65 3.80 -22.07
C ARG A 112 3.84 3.75 -23.59
N ARG A 113 4.90 3.10 -24.09
CA ARG A 113 5.14 2.92 -25.53
C ARG A 113 4.03 2.11 -26.21
N GLU A 114 3.45 1.16 -25.49
CA GLU A 114 2.34 0.33 -25.94
C GLU A 114 0.96 0.91 -25.58
N ASN A 115 0.88 2.23 -25.29
CA ASN A 115 -0.35 2.96 -24.95
C ASN A 115 -1.19 2.34 -23.83
N PHE A 116 -0.53 1.67 -22.87
CA PHE A 116 -1.18 1.02 -21.73
C PHE A 116 -2.30 0.04 -22.12
N THR A 117 -2.20 -0.58 -23.30
CA THR A 117 -3.25 -1.51 -23.74
C THR A 117 -3.36 -2.73 -22.82
N ALA A 118 -4.58 -3.25 -22.73
CA ALA A 118 -4.93 -4.55 -22.20
C ALA A 118 -3.88 -5.64 -22.52
N ARG A 119 -3.61 -5.83 -23.82
CA ARG A 119 -2.63 -6.80 -24.32
C ARG A 119 -1.22 -6.54 -23.79
N ALA A 120 -0.77 -5.28 -23.80
CA ALA A 120 0.56 -4.93 -23.30
C ALA A 120 0.71 -5.21 -21.80
N VAL A 121 -0.35 -5.00 -21.01
CA VAL A 121 -0.34 -5.38 -19.58
C VAL A 121 -0.23 -6.89 -19.41
N ASP A 122 -0.93 -7.68 -20.23
CA ASP A 122 -0.80 -9.14 -20.18
C ASP A 122 0.64 -9.58 -20.50
N GLU A 123 1.20 -9.11 -21.60
CA GLU A 123 2.52 -9.52 -22.11
C GLU A 123 3.69 -9.00 -21.26
N LEU A 124 3.62 -7.76 -20.76
CA LEU A 124 4.72 -7.10 -20.07
C LEU A 124 4.65 -7.22 -18.54
N VAL A 125 3.45 -7.46 -17.99
CA VAL A 125 3.21 -7.45 -16.53
C VAL A 125 2.68 -8.79 -16.02
N VAL A 126 1.55 -9.27 -16.55
CA VAL A 126 0.83 -10.42 -15.98
C VAL A 126 1.57 -11.73 -16.26
N GLU A 127 1.77 -12.07 -17.52
CA GLU A 127 2.34 -13.38 -17.92
C GLU A 127 3.77 -13.58 -17.37
N PRO A 128 4.69 -12.60 -17.40
CA PRO A 128 6.01 -12.78 -16.81
C PRO A 128 5.98 -13.12 -15.31
N VAL A 129 5.03 -12.55 -14.55
CA VAL A 129 4.88 -12.84 -13.12
C VAL A 129 4.22 -14.21 -12.92
N VAL A 130 3.16 -14.53 -13.68
CA VAL A 130 2.51 -15.85 -13.64
C VAL A 130 3.52 -16.95 -13.94
N ASP A 131 4.34 -16.81 -14.99
CA ASP A 131 5.36 -17.78 -15.37
C ASP A 131 6.42 -17.94 -14.28
N ARG A 132 6.88 -16.84 -13.68
CA ARG A 132 7.91 -16.89 -12.64
C ARG A 132 7.39 -17.52 -11.35
N VAL A 133 6.20 -17.12 -10.89
CA VAL A 133 5.57 -17.62 -9.66
C VAL A 133 5.14 -19.08 -9.81
N SER A 134 4.76 -19.52 -11.00
CA SER A 134 4.32 -20.89 -11.25
C SER A 134 5.47 -21.87 -11.53
N SER A 135 6.59 -21.40 -12.09
CA SER A 135 7.74 -22.26 -12.38
C SER A 135 8.74 -22.35 -11.22
N ARG A 136 8.85 -21.32 -10.38
CA ARG A 136 9.91 -21.22 -9.35
C ARG A 136 9.31 -21.04 -7.95
N SER A 137 9.92 -21.70 -6.97
CA SER A 137 9.57 -21.55 -5.56
C SER A 137 10.55 -20.60 -4.89
N LEU A 138 10.06 -19.43 -4.46
CA LEU A 138 10.90 -18.45 -3.78
C LEU A 138 11.37 -19.00 -2.43
N LYS A 139 10.49 -19.69 -1.69
CA LYS A 139 10.85 -20.42 -0.46
C LYS A 139 12.02 -21.40 -0.67
N ARG A 140 11.98 -22.26 -1.69
CA ARG A 140 13.10 -23.18 -1.99
C ARG A 140 14.36 -22.43 -2.39
N ALA A 141 14.23 -21.34 -3.15
CA ALA A 141 15.36 -20.49 -3.53
C ALA A 141 16.01 -19.79 -2.32
N LEU A 142 15.21 -19.41 -1.32
CA LEU A 142 15.67 -18.86 -0.04
C LEU A 142 16.39 -19.93 0.80
N VAL A 143 15.79 -21.11 0.95
CA VAL A 143 16.39 -22.23 1.72
C VAL A 143 17.73 -22.66 1.11
N ARG A 144 17.81 -22.81 -0.22
CA ARG A 144 19.08 -23.15 -0.90
C ARG A 144 20.15 -22.07 -0.77
N GLY A 145 19.75 -20.81 -0.53
CA GLY A 145 20.66 -19.70 -0.32
C GLY A 145 21.02 -19.46 1.15
N LEU A 146 20.50 -20.27 2.09
CA LEU A 146 20.67 -20.03 3.52
C LEU A 146 22.13 -20.12 3.98
N TRP A 147 22.98 -20.92 3.34
CA TRP A 147 24.43 -20.92 3.61
C TRP A 147 25.07 -19.54 3.38
N ARG A 148 24.48 -18.68 2.53
CA ARG A 148 24.94 -17.31 2.30
C ARG A 148 24.59 -16.37 3.46
N THR A 149 23.74 -16.79 4.40
CA THR A 149 23.46 -16.04 5.64
C THR A 149 24.40 -16.40 6.78
N LEU A 150 25.42 -17.23 6.52
CA LEU A 150 26.53 -17.48 7.45
C LEU A 150 27.59 -16.36 7.38
N GLY A 151 27.42 -15.36 6.49
CA GLY A 151 28.18 -14.11 6.43
C GLY A 151 27.31 -12.89 6.81
N PRO A 152 27.68 -11.65 6.42
CA PRO A 152 26.96 -10.44 6.83
C PRO A 152 25.56 -10.28 6.19
N SER A 153 25.18 -11.16 5.26
CA SER A 153 23.88 -11.11 4.59
C SER A 153 22.76 -11.73 5.43
N THR A 154 21.62 -11.09 5.49
CA THR A 154 20.42 -11.59 6.18
C THR A 154 19.49 -12.39 5.26
N ARG A 155 18.50 -13.08 5.84
CA ARG A 155 17.41 -13.72 5.07
C ARG A 155 16.61 -12.70 4.24
N THR A 156 16.54 -11.45 4.69
CA THR A 156 15.86 -10.35 3.99
C THR A 156 16.68 -9.84 2.81
N ASP A 157 18.01 -9.84 2.90
CA ASP A 157 18.90 -9.53 1.77
C ASP A 157 18.86 -10.63 0.70
N LEU A 158 18.66 -11.88 1.12
CA LEU A 158 18.41 -12.96 0.19
C LEU A 158 17.05 -12.79 -0.51
N LEU A 159 16.00 -12.38 0.21
CA LEU A 159 14.71 -12.03 -0.39
C LEU A 159 14.85 -10.88 -1.40
N ALA A 160 15.54 -9.79 -1.03
CA ALA A 160 15.81 -8.66 -1.91
C ALA A 160 16.46 -9.11 -3.23
N ARG A 161 17.56 -9.87 -3.14
CA ARG A 161 18.27 -10.40 -4.32
C ARG A 161 17.37 -11.24 -5.22
N ARG A 162 16.54 -12.11 -4.65
CA ARG A 162 15.64 -12.95 -5.46
C ARG A 162 14.53 -12.16 -6.13
N LEU A 163 13.96 -11.17 -5.44
CA LEU A 163 12.98 -10.27 -6.02
C LEU A 163 13.61 -9.45 -7.17
N ASP A 164 14.85 -9.02 -6.98
CA ASP A 164 15.63 -8.31 -8.01
C ASP A 164 15.85 -9.18 -9.26
N GLU A 165 16.38 -10.39 -9.07
CA GLU A 165 16.61 -11.40 -10.11
C GLU A 165 15.33 -11.75 -10.89
N TRP A 166 14.18 -11.78 -10.20
CA TRP A 166 12.94 -12.30 -10.78
C TRP A 166 12.09 -11.23 -11.44
N PHE A 167 12.08 -10.03 -10.85
CA PHE A 167 11.06 -9.02 -11.14
C PHE A 167 11.65 -7.63 -11.40
N LEU A 168 12.67 -7.21 -10.63
CA LEU A 168 12.99 -5.77 -10.49
C LEU A 168 14.25 -5.33 -11.25
N ARG A 169 15.03 -6.27 -11.83
CA ARG A 169 16.09 -5.98 -12.82
C ARG A 169 17.11 -4.92 -12.36
N GLU A 170 17.50 -4.96 -11.09
CA GLU A 170 18.45 -4.01 -10.49
C GLU A 170 17.98 -2.54 -10.50
N THR A 171 16.67 -2.30 -10.67
CA THR A 171 16.10 -0.94 -10.70
C THR A 171 16.40 -0.22 -9.39
N GLU A 172 16.99 0.98 -9.50
CA GLU A 172 17.16 1.90 -8.37
C GLU A 172 15.95 2.80 -8.24
N LEU A 173 15.63 3.20 -7.00
CA LEU A 173 14.46 4.03 -6.71
C LEU A 173 14.51 5.37 -7.47
N GLU A 174 15.67 6.02 -7.56
CA GLU A 174 15.83 7.30 -8.26
C GLU A 174 15.52 7.24 -9.78
N HIS A 175 15.61 6.05 -10.37
CA HIS A 175 15.33 5.79 -11.78
C HIS A 175 13.87 5.39 -12.06
N LEU A 176 13.02 5.32 -11.04
CA LEU A 176 11.60 5.09 -11.23
C LEU A 176 10.98 6.20 -12.09
N ASP A 177 9.99 5.84 -12.90
CA ASP A 177 9.34 6.78 -13.80
C ASP A 177 8.58 7.85 -12.99
N PRO A 178 8.82 9.17 -13.24
CA PRO A 178 8.23 10.25 -12.45
C PRO A 178 6.75 10.50 -12.76
N GLU A 179 6.16 9.89 -13.79
CA GLU A 179 4.73 10.05 -14.08
C GLU A 179 3.85 9.51 -12.95
N VAL A 180 4.34 8.50 -12.23
CA VAL A 180 3.65 7.89 -11.11
C VAL A 180 4.50 8.00 -9.86
N ARG A 181 3.91 8.46 -8.78
CA ARG A 181 4.51 8.39 -7.46
C ARG A 181 4.37 6.96 -6.92
N TRP A 182 5.43 6.18 -7.12
CA TRP A 182 5.54 4.80 -6.66
C TRP A 182 5.91 4.75 -5.18
N ILE A 183 4.98 4.27 -4.36
CA ILE A 183 5.11 4.26 -2.90
C ILE A 183 5.17 2.82 -2.40
N VAL A 184 6.30 2.47 -1.79
CA VAL A 184 6.49 1.19 -1.11
C VAL A 184 6.56 1.44 0.39
N ASN A 185 5.58 0.91 1.13
CA ASN A 185 5.44 1.17 2.56
C ASN A 185 6.06 0.06 3.42
N ALA A 186 6.84 0.43 4.40
CA ALA A 186 7.32 -0.44 5.46
C ALA A 186 6.87 0.11 6.83
N ALA A 187 7.04 -0.67 7.90
CA ALA A 187 6.83 -0.22 9.26
C ALA A 187 8.18 0.00 9.93
N ASN A 188 8.37 1.17 10.54
CA ASN A 188 9.58 1.46 11.30
C ASN A 188 9.38 1.06 12.77
N LEU A 189 10.09 0.01 13.19
CA LEU A 189 10.07 -0.48 14.58
C LEU A 189 10.61 0.55 15.57
N THR A 190 11.55 1.38 15.14
CA THR A 190 12.21 2.36 15.99
C THR A 190 11.24 3.47 16.40
N THR A 191 10.30 3.83 15.52
CA THR A 191 9.42 5.00 15.68
C THR A 191 7.95 4.65 15.83
N GLY A 192 7.57 3.43 15.48
CA GLY A 192 6.16 3.02 15.38
C GLY A 192 5.39 3.71 14.26
N ALA A 193 6.08 4.24 13.24
CA ALA A 193 5.49 4.99 12.13
C ALA A 193 5.58 4.23 10.79
N ARG A 194 4.78 4.68 9.81
CA ARG A 194 4.94 4.29 8.41
C ARG A 194 6.22 4.84 7.83
N PHE A 195 7.06 3.96 7.31
CA PHE A 195 8.24 4.31 6.53
C PHE A 195 7.93 4.24 5.04
N THR A 196 8.36 5.23 4.28
CA THR A 196 8.14 5.36 2.84
C THR A 196 9.43 5.13 2.07
N PHE A 197 9.35 4.41 0.95
CA PHE A 197 10.38 4.36 -0.08
C PHE A 197 9.77 4.84 -1.40
N GLU A 198 10.36 5.88 -1.97
CA GLU A 198 9.89 6.52 -3.18
C GLU A 198 11.08 6.98 -4.04
N ARG A 199 10.78 7.44 -5.25
CA ARG A 199 11.77 7.90 -6.22
C ARG A 199 12.66 9.01 -5.67
N ASP A 200 12.07 10.05 -5.09
CA ASP A 200 12.80 11.25 -4.70
C ASP A 200 13.19 11.26 -3.22
N VAL A 201 12.43 10.54 -2.38
CA VAL A 201 12.59 10.55 -0.92
C VAL A 201 12.35 9.17 -0.30
N TYR A 202 12.93 8.96 0.87
CA TYR A 202 12.61 7.84 1.76
C TYR A 202 12.75 8.27 3.23
N GLY A 203 12.02 7.63 4.14
CA GLY A 203 11.98 8.03 5.55
C GLY A 203 10.59 7.94 6.18
N ASP A 204 10.44 8.53 7.36
CA ASP A 204 9.13 8.71 8.00
C ASP A 204 9.00 10.11 8.61
N TYR A 205 7.79 10.48 9.03
CA TYR A 205 7.51 11.83 9.53
C TYR A 205 8.19 12.15 10.87
N THR A 206 8.64 11.15 11.62
CA THR A 206 9.23 11.32 12.96
C THR A 206 10.74 11.50 12.91
N ILE A 207 11.43 10.76 12.03
CA ILE A 207 12.89 10.88 11.82
C ILE A 207 13.24 11.84 10.69
N GLY A 208 12.24 12.22 9.88
CA GLY A 208 12.39 13.05 8.70
C GLY A 208 12.67 12.26 7.43
N LEU A 209 12.56 12.94 6.29
CA LEU A 209 12.86 12.36 4.98
C LEU A 209 14.31 12.61 4.57
N ALA A 210 14.89 11.64 3.86
CA ALA A 210 16.19 11.74 3.20
C ALA A 210 16.00 11.67 1.67
N PRO A 211 16.86 12.35 0.89
CA PRO A 211 16.81 12.30 -0.57
C PRO A 211 17.29 10.94 -1.08
N THR A 212 16.58 10.38 -2.06
CA THR A 212 16.95 9.09 -2.68
C THR A 212 18.10 9.25 -3.69
N ALA A 213 18.25 10.42 -4.30
CA ALA A 213 19.23 10.67 -5.34
C ALA A 213 20.67 10.37 -4.88
N GLY A 214 21.42 9.62 -5.69
CA GLY A 214 22.83 9.26 -5.41
C GLY A 214 23.01 8.20 -4.32
N THR A 215 21.93 7.65 -3.75
CA THR A 215 22.02 6.59 -2.73
C THR A 215 22.20 5.19 -3.33
N ARG A 216 21.93 5.02 -4.63
CA ARG A 216 21.86 3.70 -5.30
C ARG A 216 20.91 2.72 -4.62
N LEU A 217 19.90 3.24 -3.91
CA LEU A 217 18.95 2.42 -3.17
C LEU A 217 18.06 1.65 -4.14
N ARG A 218 18.20 0.32 -4.16
CA ARG A 218 17.44 -0.56 -5.05
C ARG A 218 15.97 -0.66 -4.65
N LEU A 219 15.09 -0.67 -5.64
CA LEU A 219 13.67 -0.99 -5.49
C LEU A 219 13.47 -2.36 -4.83
N SER A 220 14.34 -3.33 -5.12
CA SER A 220 14.30 -4.66 -4.49
C SER A 220 14.54 -4.63 -2.98
N ARG A 221 15.33 -3.69 -2.46
CA ARG A 221 15.51 -3.49 -1.02
C ARG A 221 14.27 -2.84 -0.38
N ALA A 222 13.63 -1.90 -1.07
CA ALA A 222 12.36 -1.32 -0.62
C ALA A 222 11.24 -2.38 -0.54
N VAL A 223 11.08 -3.17 -1.62
CA VAL A 223 10.06 -4.24 -1.68
C VAL A 223 10.35 -5.33 -0.66
N SER A 224 11.62 -5.70 -0.42
CA SER A 224 11.94 -6.70 0.61
C SER A 224 11.69 -6.19 2.03
N ALA A 225 11.98 -4.91 2.33
CA ALA A 225 11.64 -4.30 3.62
C ALA A 225 10.12 -4.31 3.83
N SER A 226 9.35 -3.94 2.81
CA SER A 226 7.89 -3.99 2.81
C SER A 226 7.31 -5.41 2.94
N ALA A 227 8.09 -6.45 2.64
CA ALA A 227 7.70 -7.86 2.74
C ALA A 227 8.40 -8.63 3.89
N ALA A 228 9.13 -7.94 4.77
CA ALA A 228 9.88 -8.54 5.87
C ALA A 228 8.95 -8.90 7.04
N VAL A 229 8.15 -9.97 6.85
CA VAL A 229 7.17 -10.41 7.85
C VAL A 229 7.86 -10.80 9.16
N PRO A 230 7.41 -10.28 10.32
CA PRO A 230 7.98 -10.61 11.62
C PRO A 230 8.10 -12.11 11.88
N GLY A 231 9.23 -12.54 12.43
CA GLY A 231 9.55 -13.95 12.70
C GLY A 231 10.05 -14.73 11.48
N ALA A 232 9.54 -14.44 10.28
CA ALA A 232 10.03 -15.06 9.05
C ALA A 232 11.32 -14.42 8.54
N PHE A 233 11.42 -13.09 8.64
CA PHE A 233 12.53 -12.30 8.14
C PHE A 233 13.02 -11.32 9.22
N PRO A 234 14.35 -11.13 9.36
CA PRO A 234 14.89 -10.09 10.24
C PRO A 234 14.54 -8.69 9.68
N PRO A 235 14.44 -7.66 10.54
CA PRO A 235 14.24 -6.28 10.10
C PRO A 235 15.34 -5.81 9.13
N VAL A 236 15.00 -4.94 8.18
CA VAL A 236 15.98 -4.23 7.35
C VAL A 236 16.42 -2.99 8.10
N VAL A 237 17.70 -2.92 8.45
CA VAL A 237 18.28 -1.74 9.10
C VAL A 237 18.95 -0.85 8.06
N LEU A 238 18.74 0.47 8.14
CA LEU A 238 19.37 1.46 7.27
C LEU A 238 20.43 2.27 8.04
N ASP A 239 21.59 1.67 8.26
CA ASP A 239 22.67 2.27 9.07
C ASP A 239 23.37 3.47 8.42
N GLN A 240 23.32 3.57 7.09
CA GLN A 240 24.06 4.58 6.32
C GLN A 240 23.25 5.81 5.95
N ALA A 241 21.97 5.86 6.31
CA ALA A 241 21.08 6.97 5.96
C ALA A 241 21.05 8.00 7.09
N ALA A 242 21.56 9.20 6.81
CA ALA A 242 21.47 10.33 7.73
C ALA A 242 20.07 10.96 7.63
N PHE A 243 19.14 10.52 8.49
CA PHE A 243 17.84 11.17 8.63
C PHE A 243 17.94 12.35 9.60
N PRO A 244 17.29 13.49 9.32
CA PRO A 244 17.51 14.74 10.07
C PRO A 244 17.25 14.64 11.58
N CYS A 245 16.28 13.83 12.00
CA CYS A 245 15.86 13.68 13.39
C CYS A 245 16.05 12.26 13.95
N ALA A 246 16.76 11.37 13.23
CA ALA A 246 17.00 10.01 13.74
C ALA A 246 18.02 10.01 14.87
N THR A 247 17.65 9.44 16.03
CA THR A 247 18.58 9.11 17.11
C THR A 247 19.14 7.69 17.00
N HIS A 248 18.44 6.82 16.28
CA HIS A 248 18.83 5.44 16.01
C HIS A 248 18.54 5.09 14.54
N PRO A 249 19.30 4.16 13.93
CA PRO A 249 18.98 3.65 12.61
C PRO A 249 17.54 3.10 12.56
N PRO A 250 16.78 3.39 11.49
CA PRO A 250 15.44 2.82 11.35
C PRO A 250 15.55 1.32 11.07
N ALA A 251 14.79 0.53 11.84
CA ALA A 251 14.66 -0.91 11.67
C ALA A 251 13.29 -1.22 11.06
N LEU A 252 13.29 -1.76 9.85
CA LEU A 252 12.09 -1.84 9.01
C LEU A 252 11.54 -3.26 8.93
N LEU A 253 10.22 -3.37 9.05
CA LEU A 253 9.45 -4.60 8.88
C LEU A 253 8.40 -4.45 7.77
N ASP A 254 7.74 -5.57 7.45
CA ASP A 254 6.57 -5.59 6.58
C ASP A 254 5.56 -4.49 6.98
N GLY A 255 5.21 -3.65 6.00
CA GLY A 255 4.32 -2.51 6.21
C GLY A 255 2.92 -2.90 6.70
N GLY A 256 2.53 -4.17 6.52
CA GLY A 256 1.27 -4.72 6.99
C GLY A 256 1.14 -4.78 8.51
N THR A 257 2.25 -4.64 9.24
CA THR A 257 2.25 -4.47 10.69
C THR A 257 1.71 -3.10 11.12
N TYR A 258 1.74 -2.10 10.24
CA TYR A 258 1.27 -0.74 10.51
C TYR A 258 0.00 -0.38 9.71
N ASP A 259 0.07 -0.51 8.38
CA ASP A 259 -1.05 -0.34 7.46
C ASP A 259 -0.96 -1.38 6.34
N ASN A 260 -1.71 -2.47 6.43
CA ASN A 260 -1.71 -3.47 5.38
C ASN A 260 -2.39 -3.02 4.09
N THR A 261 -3.24 -2.01 4.13
CA THR A 261 -4.01 -1.58 2.96
C THR A 261 -3.21 -0.70 2.01
N GLY A 262 -2.13 -0.07 2.51
CA GLY A 262 -1.36 0.94 1.79
C GLY A 262 -2.09 2.27 1.61
N LEU A 263 -3.22 2.46 2.31
CA LEU A 263 -4.07 3.65 2.17
C LEU A 263 -3.41 4.91 2.74
N GLU A 264 -2.71 4.80 3.87
CA GLU A 264 -2.30 5.97 4.66
C GLU A 264 -1.44 6.97 3.86
N ALA A 265 -0.54 6.47 3.00
CA ALA A 265 0.32 7.33 2.20
C ALA A 265 -0.46 8.28 1.26
N ILE A 266 -1.69 7.89 0.93
CA ILE A 266 -2.59 8.62 0.05
C ILE A 266 -3.91 8.99 0.74
N ASP A 267 -3.95 9.04 2.08
CA ASP A 267 -5.18 9.28 2.86
C ASP A 267 -5.32 10.73 3.37
N SER A 268 -5.28 11.71 2.48
CA SER A 268 -5.47 13.12 2.83
C SER A 268 -6.30 13.87 1.79
N ASP A 269 -6.79 15.06 2.16
CA ASP A 269 -7.60 15.92 1.29
C ASP A 269 -6.84 16.37 0.03
N ARG A 270 -5.50 16.31 0.04
CA ARG A 270 -4.66 16.51 -1.15
C ARG A 270 -5.05 15.58 -2.30
N TYR A 271 -5.45 14.36 -1.98
CA TYR A 271 -5.80 13.33 -2.95
C TYR A 271 -7.30 13.24 -3.22
N ARG A 272 -8.12 14.19 -2.74
CA ARG A 272 -9.60 14.14 -2.87
C ARG A 272 -10.09 14.02 -4.31
N ASN A 273 -9.35 14.61 -5.25
CA ASN A 273 -9.67 14.62 -6.69
C ASN A 273 -9.07 13.42 -7.45
N THR A 274 -8.46 12.47 -6.74
CA THR A 274 -7.99 11.21 -7.34
C THR A 274 -9.08 10.15 -7.20
N PHE A 275 -9.36 9.43 -8.28
CA PHE A 275 -10.18 8.23 -8.22
C PHE A 275 -9.36 7.10 -7.58
N LEU A 276 -9.78 6.66 -6.38
CA LEU A 276 -9.04 5.69 -5.59
C LEU A 276 -9.51 4.26 -5.86
N CYS A 277 -8.60 3.40 -6.29
CA CYS A 277 -8.81 1.98 -6.45
C CYS A 277 -8.06 1.21 -5.36
N VAL A 278 -8.80 0.61 -4.42
CA VAL A 278 -8.23 -0.14 -3.29
C VAL A 278 -8.47 -1.64 -3.50
N LEU A 279 -7.38 -2.41 -3.56
CA LEU A 279 -7.44 -3.87 -3.50
C LEU A 279 -6.84 -4.35 -2.18
N ASN A 280 -7.68 -4.93 -1.34
CA ASN A 280 -7.26 -5.63 -0.15
C ASN A 280 -7.31 -7.15 -0.34
N ALA A 281 -6.18 -7.70 -0.72
CA ALA A 281 -5.91 -9.14 -0.81
C ALA A 281 -5.20 -9.69 0.43
N GLY A 282 -5.31 -9.01 1.59
CA GLY A 282 -4.76 -9.39 2.88
C GLY A 282 -5.41 -10.62 3.52
N GLY A 283 -4.78 -11.14 4.57
CA GLY A 283 -5.29 -12.30 5.31
C GLY A 283 -6.63 -12.02 5.97
N LEU A 284 -7.56 -12.97 5.90
CA LEU A 284 -8.78 -12.95 6.71
C LEU A 284 -8.45 -13.45 8.12
N LEU A 285 -9.11 -12.88 9.14
CA LEU A 285 -9.10 -13.47 10.48
C LEU A 285 -9.67 -14.89 10.38
N ARG A 286 -8.89 -15.89 10.78
CA ARG A 286 -9.33 -17.28 10.83
C ARG A 286 -9.61 -17.67 12.28
N PRO A 287 -10.87 -17.96 12.64
CA PRO A 287 -11.17 -18.69 13.87
C PRO A 287 -10.57 -20.09 13.73
N GLY A 288 -9.43 -20.39 14.36
CA GLY A 288 -8.72 -21.65 14.16
C GLY A 288 -7.51 -21.87 15.06
N VAL A 289 -6.87 -23.04 14.94
CA VAL A 289 -5.74 -23.49 15.78
C VAL A 289 -4.46 -22.79 15.31
N TYR A 290 -4.00 -21.77 16.04
CA TYR A 290 -2.71 -21.12 15.75
C TYR A 290 -1.57 -21.97 16.33
N GLY A 291 -1.29 -23.13 15.74
CA GLY A 291 -0.25 -24.03 16.22
C GLY A 291 -0.56 -24.71 17.55
N HIS A 292 0.36 -25.58 17.98
CA HIS A 292 0.17 -26.45 19.15
C HIS A 292 0.70 -25.86 20.47
N VAL A 293 1.49 -24.77 20.40
CA VAL A 293 2.08 -24.12 21.58
C VAL A 293 1.17 -22.97 22.05
N PRO A 294 0.60 -23.02 23.27
CA PRO A 294 -0.42 -22.05 23.73
C PRO A 294 0.00 -20.58 23.63
N VAL A 295 1.21 -20.23 24.06
CA VAL A 295 1.69 -18.82 24.06
C VAL A 295 1.84 -18.27 22.64
N VAL A 296 2.42 -19.06 21.72
CA VAL A 296 2.57 -18.67 20.31
C VAL A 296 1.20 -18.55 19.65
N ARG A 297 0.27 -19.45 19.98
CA ARG A 297 -1.11 -19.44 19.50
C ARG A 297 -1.82 -18.16 19.89
N ASP A 298 -1.74 -17.79 21.16
CA ASP A 298 -2.50 -16.69 21.71
C ASP A 298 -1.92 -15.34 21.25
N LEU A 299 -0.59 -15.22 21.12
CA LEU A 299 0.06 -14.06 20.49
C LEU A 299 -0.30 -13.91 19.01
N ALA A 300 -0.32 -15.01 18.25
CA ALA A 300 -0.70 -14.98 16.84
C ALA A 300 -2.18 -14.63 16.63
N ARG A 301 -3.06 -15.08 17.54
CA ARG A 301 -4.47 -14.67 17.59
C ARG A 301 -4.62 -13.19 17.87
N ALA A 302 -3.95 -12.68 18.91
CA ALA A 302 -3.99 -11.28 19.28
C ALA A 302 -3.48 -10.40 18.12
N ASN A 303 -2.35 -10.76 17.51
CA ASN A 303 -1.82 -10.05 16.35
C ASN A 303 -2.80 -10.06 15.17
N SER A 304 -3.44 -11.21 14.89
CA SER A 304 -4.44 -11.32 13.83
C SER A 304 -5.69 -10.46 14.09
N LEU A 305 -6.08 -10.29 15.35
CA LEU A 305 -7.20 -9.42 15.75
C LEU A 305 -6.83 -7.94 15.60
N LEU A 306 -5.66 -7.53 16.10
CA LEU A 306 -5.14 -6.16 15.95
C LEU A 306 -5.00 -5.77 14.48
N TYR A 307 -4.45 -6.67 13.66
CA TYR A 307 -4.35 -6.51 12.21
C TYR A 307 -5.72 -6.35 11.53
N ARG A 308 -6.72 -7.16 11.92
CA ARG A 308 -8.09 -7.02 11.40
C ARG A 308 -8.69 -5.67 11.80
N GLN A 309 -8.50 -5.26 13.05
CA GLN A 309 -9.04 -4.00 13.57
C GLN A 309 -8.43 -2.80 12.82
N SER A 310 -7.10 -2.72 12.71
CA SER A 310 -6.42 -1.62 12.03
C SER A 310 -6.82 -1.51 10.55
N THR A 311 -6.94 -2.65 9.87
CA THR A 311 -7.46 -2.72 8.50
C THR A 311 -8.91 -2.25 8.43
N THR A 312 -9.78 -2.75 9.31
CA THR A 312 -11.21 -2.43 9.31
C THR A 312 -11.46 -0.93 9.52
N LEU A 313 -10.77 -0.32 10.50
CA LEU A 313 -10.89 1.12 10.77
C LEU A 313 -10.54 1.97 9.55
N ARG A 314 -9.41 1.68 8.88
CA ARG A 314 -9.01 2.39 7.65
C ARG A 314 -10.02 2.19 6.51
N THR A 315 -10.49 0.97 6.29
CA THR A 315 -11.46 0.70 5.22
C THR A 315 -12.82 1.36 5.48
N ARG A 316 -13.29 1.42 6.74
CA ARG A 316 -14.54 2.12 7.10
C ARG A 316 -14.44 3.60 6.82
N ALA A 317 -13.35 4.23 7.27
CA ALA A 317 -13.10 5.64 7.01
C ALA A 317 -13.08 5.96 5.51
N VAL A 318 -12.46 5.12 4.67
CA VAL A 318 -12.47 5.30 3.21
C VAL A 318 -13.87 5.10 2.62
N VAL A 319 -14.63 4.11 3.06
CA VAL A 319 -16.01 3.88 2.60
C VAL A 319 -16.90 5.09 2.93
N GLU A 320 -16.80 5.66 4.12
CA GLU A 320 -17.53 6.89 4.48
C GLU A 320 -17.18 8.06 3.54
N ARG A 321 -15.92 8.19 3.12
CA ARG A 321 -15.51 9.20 2.14
C ARG A 321 -16.12 8.94 0.76
N PHE A 322 -16.26 7.67 0.37
CA PHE A 322 -16.91 7.27 -0.88
C PHE A 322 -18.41 7.56 -0.86
N GLU A 323 -19.08 7.26 0.25
CA GLU A 323 -20.50 7.57 0.44
C GLU A 323 -20.77 9.08 0.38
N ARG A 324 -19.90 9.90 1.00
CA ARG A 324 -19.98 11.36 0.90
C ARG A 324 -19.83 11.86 -0.54
N ALA A 325 -18.91 11.29 -1.32
CA ALA A 325 -18.73 11.68 -2.73
C ALA A 325 -19.89 11.21 -3.61
N ARG A 326 -20.50 10.05 -3.28
CA ARG A 326 -21.65 9.55 -4.03
C ARG A 326 -22.88 10.45 -3.89
N ALA A 327 -23.04 11.13 -2.76
CA ALA A 327 -24.15 12.05 -2.52
C ALA A 327 -24.18 13.26 -3.47
N VAL A 328 -23.05 13.63 -4.08
CA VAL A 328 -22.96 14.75 -5.04
C VAL A 328 -23.06 14.30 -6.52
N GLY A 329 -23.25 13.02 -6.79
CA GLY A 329 -23.32 12.46 -8.16
C GLY A 329 -21.95 12.39 -8.87
N PRO A 330 -21.83 11.79 -10.06
CA PRO A 330 -20.56 11.58 -10.78
C PRO A 330 -19.86 12.88 -11.21
N ASP A 331 -20.63 13.90 -11.59
CA ASP A 331 -20.12 15.16 -12.15
C ASP A 331 -19.97 16.30 -11.13
N GLY A 332 -20.44 16.09 -9.89
CA GLY A 332 -20.34 17.08 -8.82
C GLY A 332 -18.91 17.30 -8.33
N GLU A 333 -18.62 18.51 -7.83
CA GLU A 333 -17.34 18.78 -7.15
C GLU A 333 -17.22 17.91 -5.89
N THR A 334 -16.10 17.20 -5.74
CA THR A 334 -15.86 16.33 -4.58
C THR A 334 -15.65 17.19 -3.33
N PRO A 335 -16.54 17.13 -2.31
CA PRO A 335 -16.40 17.93 -1.11
C PRO A 335 -15.14 17.59 -0.32
N ARG A 336 -14.69 18.52 0.55
CA ARG A 336 -13.62 18.21 1.51
C ARG A 336 -13.98 17.00 2.36
N GLY A 337 -13.00 16.11 2.56
CA GLY A 337 -13.22 14.87 3.29
C GLY A 337 -14.12 13.86 2.56
N ALA A 338 -14.45 14.05 1.29
CA ALA A 338 -15.03 13.06 0.41
C ALA A 338 -14.00 12.58 -0.62
N ARG A 339 -14.22 11.41 -1.23
CA ARG A 339 -13.36 10.87 -2.28
C ARG A 339 -14.13 9.92 -3.18
N ARG A 340 -13.82 9.87 -4.47
CA ARG A 340 -14.40 8.88 -5.39
C ARG A 340 -13.50 7.65 -5.47
N GLY A 341 -14.09 6.47 -5.63
CA GLY A 341 -13.28 5.27 -5.74
C GLY A 341 -14.03 3.97 -5.51
N ILE A 342 -13.27 2.88 -5.61
CA ILE A 342 -13.73 1.53 -5.33
C ILE A 342 -12.81 0.87 -4.29
N LEU A 343 -13.40 0.05 -3.44
CA LEU A 343 -12.65 -0.78 -2.48
C LEU A 343 -13.19 -2.20 -2.55
N VAL A 344 -12.29 -3.13 -2.87
CA VAL A 344 -12.62 -4.56 -2.94
C VAL A 344 -11.63 -5.38 -2.13
N GLN A 345 -12.14 -6.46 -1.59
CA GLN A 345 -11.38 -7.52 -0.94
C GLN A 345 -11.51 -8.79 -1.75
N LEU A 346 -10.57 -9.72 -1.64
CA LEU A 346 -10.70 -11.03 -2.32
C LEU A 346 -12.00 -11.76 -1.94
N SER A 347 -12.51 -11.51 -0.72
CA SER A 347 -13.77 -12.04 -0.19
C SER A 347 -14.98 -11.13 -0.40
N THR A 348 -14.84 -9.99 -1.10
CA THR A 348 -15.99 -9.14 -1.42
C THR A 348 -16.99 -9.94 -2.25
N GLY A 349 -18.22 -9.98 -1.75
CA GLY A 349 -19.39 -10.43 -2.50
C GLY A 349 -20.24 -9.22 -2.88
N PHE A 350 -20.96 -9.33 -3.99
CA PHE A 350 -21.94 -8.34 -4.41
C PHE A 350 -23.36 -8.94 -4.34
N PRO A 351 -24.40 -8.16 -4.00
CA PRO A 351 -25.78 -8.66 -3.94
C PRO A 351 -26.28 -9.10 -5.32
N ALA A 352 -27.06 -10.18 -5.39
CA ALA A 352 -27.56 -10.74 -6.65
C ALA A 352 -28.53 -9.79 -7.36
N ASP A 353 -29.35 -9.11 -6.57
CA ASP A 353 -30.33 -8.07 -6.91
C ASP A 353 -29.71 -6.67 -7.04
N GLY A 354 -28.39 -6.57 -7.20
CA GLY A 354 -27.69 -5.30 -7.38
C GLY A 354 -28.06 -4.55 -8.67
N PRO A 355 -27.46 -3.36 -8.91
CA PRO A 355 -27.78 -2.50 -10.04
C PRO A 355 -27.67 -3.18 -11.41
N ASP A 356 -28.38 -2.63 -12.42
CA ASP A 356 -28.42 -3.24 -13.76
C ASP A 356 -27.04 -3.46 -14.37
N ALA A 357 -26.16 -2.48 -14.28
CA ALA A 357 -24.78 -2.59 -14.77
C ALA A 357 -24.02 -3.75 -14.13
N LEU A 358 -24.20 -4.02 -12.82
CA LEU A 358 -23.60 -5.17 -12.13
C LEU A 358 -24.17 -6.50 -12.63
N ARG A 359 -25.48 -6.57 -12.89
CA ARG A 359 -26.10 -7.78 -13.47
C ARG A 359 -25.58 -8.05 -14.88
N ARG A 360 -25.45 -7.01 -15.71
CA ARG A 360 -24.83 -7.12 -17.05
C ARG A 360 -23.37 -7.56 -16.97
N TRP A 361 -22.60 -7.02 -16.03
CA TRP A 361 -21.22 -7.45 -15.77
C TRP A 361 -21.15 -8.95 -15.44
N ARG A 362 -22.03 -9.44 -14.55
CA ARG A 362 -22.11 -10.86 -14.20
C ARG A 362 -22.54 -11.77 -15.35
N ALA A 363 -23.47 -11.30 -16.17
CA ALA A 363 -23.92 -12.04 -17.34
C ALA A 363 -22.80 -12.17 -18.39
N ALA A 364 -22.05 -11.09 -18.63
CA ALA A 364 -20.90 -11.08 -19.53
C ALA A 364 -19.72 -11.89 -18.97
N PHE A 365 -19.48 -11.79 -17.65
CA PHE A 365 -18.35 -12.40 -16.96
C PHE A 365 -18.82 -13.13 -15.70
N PRO A 366 -19.15 -14.42 -15.79
CA PRO A 366 -19.57 -15.21 -14.64
C PRO A 366 -18.51 -15.20 -13.52
N GLU A 367 -18.98 -15.17 -12.27
CA GLU A 367 -18.12 -15.11 -11.07
C GLU A 367 -17.52 -16.49 -10.75
N HIS A 368 -16.22 -16.53 -10.48
CA HIS A 368 -15.53 -17.73 -10.00
C HIS A 368 -14.71 -17.37 -8.75
N PRO A 369 -15.32 -17.46 -7.55
CA PRO A 369 -14.67 -17.04 -6.31
C PRO A 369 -13.72 -18.11 -5.73
N ALA A 370 -13.70 -19.31 -6.31
CA ALA A 370 -12.97 -20.47 -5.82
C ALA A 370 -12.17 -21.17 -6.94
N HIS A 371 -11.14 -21.89 -6.52
CA HIS A 371 -10.32 -22.78 -7.34
C HIS A 371 -10.11 -24.08 -6.56
N ASP A 372 -10.32 -25.23 -7.19
CA ASP A 372 -10.29 -26.57 -6.57
C ASP A 372 -11.08 -26.67 -5.26
N GLY A 373 -12.32 -26.18 -5.28
CA GLY A 373 -13.23 -26.22 -4.12
C GLY A 373 -12.85 -25.27 -2.97
N ARG A 374 -11.78 -24.50 -3.10
CA ARG A 374 -11.33 -23.54 -2.07
C ARG A 374 -11.50 -22.10 -2.54
N HIS A 375 -12.14 -21.29 -1.70
CA HIS A 375 -12.28 -19.86 -1.97
C HIS A 375 -10.91 -19.16 -2.10
N LEU A 376 -10.74 -18.30 -3.11
CA LEU A 376 -9.45 -17.65 -3.43
C LEU A 376 -8.94 -16.75 -2.29
N ALA A 377 -9.85 -16.09 -1.57
CA ALA A 377 -9.52 -15.34 -0.34
C ALA A 377 -8.93 -16.20 0.80
N LEU A 378 -9.04 -17.53 0.71
CA LEU A 378 -8.47 -18.47 1.68
C LEU A 378 -7.13 -19.05 1.24
N VAL A 379 -6.65 -18.76 0.02
CA VAL A 379 -5.31 -19.16 -0.43
C VAL A 379 -4.28 -18.61 0.57
N PRO A 380 -3.33 -19.41 1.09
CA PRO A 380 -2.39 -18.95 2.10
C PRO A 380 -1.52 -17.76 1.65
N THR A 381 -1.17 -16.90 2.59
CA THR A 381 -0.17 -15.85 2.38
C THR A 381 1.23 -16.48 2.37
N VAL A 382 1.76 -16.74 1.17
CA VAL A 382 3.09 -17.33 0.98
C VAL A 382 3.82 -16.68 -0.19
N PHE A 383 5.15 -16.74 -0.13
CA PHE A 383 6.03 -16.56 -1.28
C PHE A 383 6.59 -17.93 -1.70
N ASP A 384 5.70 -18.81 -2.16
CA ASP A 384 6.05 -20.14 -2.64
C ASP A 384 5.45 -20.36 -4.03
N ARG A 385 5.90 -21.41 -4.72
CA ARG A 385 5.38 -21.77 -6.05
C ARG A 385 3.88 -22.02 -5.94
N LEU A 386 3.11 -21.35 -6.77
CA LEU A 386 1.68 -21.60 -6.92
C LEU A 386 1.42 -22.36 -8.23
N ASP A 387 0.33 -23.13 -8.26
CA ASP A 387 -0.10 -23.78 -9.49
C ASP A 387 -0.44 -22.73 -10.58
N PRO A 388 -0.08 -22.94 -11.86
CA PRO A 388 -0.41 -21.99 -12.93
C PRO A 388 -1.91 -21.64 -13.03
N ALA A 389 -2.81 -22.60 -12.87
CA ALA A 389 -4.25 -22.35 -12.92
C ALA A 389 -4.72 -21.56 -11.70
N LEU A 390 -4.15 -21.83 -10.52
CA LEU A 390 -4.39 -21.00 -9.34
C LEU A 390 -3.88 -19.55 -9.56
N CYS A 391 -2.74 -19.37 -10.20
CA CYS A 391 -2.22 -18.04 -10.53
C CYS A 391 -3.20 -17.26 -11.41
N ARG A 392 -3.68 -17.90 -12.49
CA ARG A 392 -4.63 -17.32 -13.43
C ARG A 392 -5.99 -17.04 -12.78
N ALA A 393 -6.49 -17.93 -11.92
CA ALA A 393 -7.69 -17.71 -11.13
C ALA A 393 -7.57 -16.47 -10.22
N LEU A 394 -6.40 -16.24 -9.61
CA LEU A 394 -6.16 -15.06 -8.77
C LEU A 394 -6.09 -13.76 -9.58
N VAL A 395 -5.43 -13.77 -10.74
CA VAL A 395 -5.41 -12.64 -11.68
C VAL A 395 -6.85 -12.32 -12.11
N HIS A 396 -7.58 -13.32 -12.61
CA HIS A 396 -8.96 -13.13 -13.01
C HIS A 396 -9.84 -12.62 -11.86
N ARG A 397 -9.64 -13.08 -10.62
CA ARG A 397 -10.40 -12.62 -9.46
C ARG A 397 -10.19 -11.14 -9.18
N GLY A 398 -8.95 -10.65 -9.26
CA GLY A 398 -8.65 -9.23 -9.09
C GLY A 398 -9.32 -8.36 -10.16
N TRP A 399 -9.24 -8.79 -11.42
CA TRP A 399 -9.92 -8.15 -12.55
C TRP A 399 -11.44 -8.11 -12.36
N TRP A 400 -12.04 -9.26 -12.03
CA TRP A 400 -13.48 -9.41 -11.90
C TRP A 400 -14.05 -8.57 -10.76
N LEU A 401 -13.38 -8.57 -9.59
CA LEU A 401 -13.81 -7.80 -8.42
C LEU A 401 -13.82 -6.30 -8.71
N GLY A 402 -12.78 -5.80 -9.38
CA GLY A 402 -12.73 -4.41 -9.76
C GLY A 402 -13.83 -4.03 -10.73
N GLY A 403 -14.06 -4.84 -11.77
CA GLY A 403 -15.09 -4.55 -12.76
C GLY A 403 -16.49 -4.62 -12.16
N ALA A 404 -16.74 -5.56 -11.24
CA ALA A 404 -17.99 -5.62 -10.48
C ALA A 404 -18.19 -4.38 -9.59
N ALA A 405 -17.12 -3.86 -8.96
CA ALA A 405 -17.20 -2.64 -8.16
C ALA A 405 -17.47 -1.40 -9.03
N LEU A 406 -16.81 -1.27 -10.18
CA LEU A 406 -17.12 -0.22 -11.15
C LEU A 406 -18.56 -0.36 -11.63
N ALA A 407 -19.00 -1.56 -12.01
CA ALA A 407 -20.38 -1.78 -12.47
C ALA A 407 -21.43 -1.44 -11.41
N ALA A 408 -21.13 -1.68 -10.12
CA ALA A 408 -22.04 -1.40 -9.02
C ALA A 408 -22.11 0.09 -8.64
N TYR A 409 -20.99 0.81 -8.71
CA TYR A 409 -20.88 2.15 -8.11
C TYR A 409 -20.44 3.26 -9.06
N HIS A 410 -19.76 2.91 -10.16
CA HIS A 410 -19.19 3.81 -11.15
C HIS A 410 -19.34 3.26 -12.59
N PRO A 411 -20.57 2.92 -13.05
CA PRO A 411 -20.77 2.31 -14.35
C PRO A 411 -20.33 3.21 -15.52
N GLU A 412 -20.24 4.53 -15.31
CA GLU A 412 -19.70 5.50 -16.25
C GLU A 412 -18.23 5.28 -16.61
N LEU A 413 -17.49 4.51 -15.80
CA LEU A 413 -16.09 4.16 -16.04
C LEU A 413 -15.91 2.84 -16.81
N LEU A 414 -17.00 2.14 -17.11
CA LEU A 414 -16.99 0.93 -17.94
C LEU A 414 -17.32 1.28 -19.40
N PRO A 415 -16.81 0.51 -20.37
CA PRO A 415 -17.23 0.66 -21.76
C PRO A 415 -18.73 0.37 -21.90
N GLY A 416 -19.40 1.10 -22.80
CA GLY A 416 -20.83 0.91 -23.06
C GLY A 416 -21.16 -0.49 -23.58
N ASP A 417 -20.24 -1.10 -24.33
CA ASP A 417 -20.31 -2.50 -24.76
C ASP A 417 -19.26 -3.35 -24.04
N LEU A 418 -19.71 -4.19 -23.11
CA LEU A 418 -18.85 -5.12 -22.38
C LEU A 418 -18.23 -6.21 -23.26
N SER A 419 -18.81 -6.49 -24.44
CA SER A 419 -18.28 -7.49 -25.38
C SER A 419 -16.93 -7.08 -25.99
N SER A 420 -16.58 -5.80 -25.90
CA SER A 420 -15.26 -5.27 -26.27
C SER A 420 -14.14 -5.73 -25.33
N LEU A 421 -14.47 -6.07 -24.09
CA LEU A 421 -13.49 -6.52 -23.10
C LEU A 421 -13.08 -7.97 -23.35
N ARG A 422 -11.82 -8.26 -23.04
CA ARG A 422 -11.26 -9.61 -23.07
C ARG A 422 -10.75 -9.93 -21.67
N PRO A 423 -11.44 -10.78 -20.89
CA PRO A 423 -11.01 -11.09 -19.54
C PRO A 423 -9.64 -11.79 -19.55
N PRO A 424 -8.83 -11.63 -18.49
CA PRO A 424 -7.59 -12.38 -18.35
C PRO A 424 -7.84 -13.88 -18.45
N ARG A 425 -6.84 -14.61 -18.97
CA ARG A 425 -6.87 -16.08 -19.02
C ARG A 425 -7.10 -16.65 -17.61
N ARG A 426 -7.93 -17.69 -17.54
CA ARG A 426 -8.29 -18.38 -16.30
C ARG A 426 -7.42 -19.61 -16.06
#